data_AF-A0A370HAW3-F1
#
_entry.id   AF-A0A370HAW3-F1
#
_cell.length_a   1.000
_cell.length_b   1.000
_cell.length_c   1.000
_cell.angle_alpha   90.00
_cell.angle_beta   90.00
_cell.angle_gamma   90.00
#
_symmetry.space_group_name_H-M   'P 1'
#
loop_
_entity.id
_entity.type
_entity.pdbx_description
1 polymer ?
#
loop_
_entity_poly.entity_id
_entity_poly.type
_entity_poly.pdbx_seq_one_letter_code
_entity_poly.pdbx_strand_id
1 'polypeptide(L)'
;MLNPHDDGLSLDEFVDWLVAAGHPIERIDDYAEWLSRFETALRALPEHQRRHSVLPLLHAYGRPGAPMLGAALPAKKFQAAVQHAKVGAAADIPHLGPELIEKYADDLRLRNLL
;
A
#
# COMPACT_ATOMS: atom_id res chain seq x y z
N MET A 1 -1.37 3.98 15.60
CA MET A 1 0.04 3.54 15.62
C MET A 1 0.65 3.89 14.27
N LEU A 2 1.91 4.28 14.23
CA LEU A 2 2.60 4.73 13.02
C LEU A 2 3.78 3.80 12.77
N ASN A 3 4.10 3.54 11.49
CA ASN A 3 5.38 2.95 11.13
C ASN A 3 6.45 4.05 11.29
N PRO A 4 7.39 3.97 12.26
CA PRO A 4 8.42 4.98 12.48
C PRO A 4 9.63 4.84 11.56
N HIS A 5 9.69 3.77 10.78
CA HIS A 5 10.85 3.45 9.98
C HIS A 5 10.98 4.42 8.82
N ASP A 6 12.21 4.88 8.60
CA ASP A 6 12.62 5.59 7.39
C ASP A 6 13.32 4.57 6.49
N ASP A 7 12.60 3.49 6.16
CA ASP A 7 13.10 2.37 5.36
C ASP A 7 12.98 2.62 3.85
N GLY A 8 12.61 3.85 3.46
CA GLY A 8 12.40 4.25 2.07
C GLY A 8 11.13 3.67 1.45
N LEU A 9 10.38 2.82 2.16
CA LEU A 9 9.21 2.13 1.62
C LEU A 9 8.09 3.11 1.29
N SER A 10 7.75 3.18 0.00
CA SER A 10 6.63 3.94 -0.52
C SER A 10 5.62 3.02 -1.22
N LEU A 11 4.56 3.62 -1.77
CA LEU A 11 3.60 2.88 -2.58
C LEU A 11 4.22 2.37 -3.88
N ASP A 12 5.29 3.01 -4.38
CA ASP A 12 5.98 2.57 -5.60
C ASP A 12 6.70 1.24 -5.38
N GLU A 13 7.32 1.02 -4.22
CA GLU A 13 7.91 -0.26 -3.82
C GLU A 13 6.84 -1.37 -3.72
N PHE A 14 5.64 -1.04 -3.24
CA PHE A 14 4.56 -2.04 -3.18
C PHE A 14 4.12 -2.46 -4.59
N VAL A 15 4.10 -1.53 -5.55
CA VAL A 15 3.84 -1.85 -6.95
C VAL A 15 4.97 -2.72 -7.53
N ASP A 16 6.23 -2.44 -7.20
CA ASP A 16 7.36 -3.27 -7.62
C ASP A 16 7.25 -4.71 -7.10
N TRP A 17 6.86 -4.89 -5.84
CA TRP A 17 6.65 -6.23 -5.27
C TRP A 17 5.51 -6.98 -5.95
N LEU A 18 4.40 -6.31 -6.28
CA LEU A 18 3.32 -6.93 -7.05
C LEU A 18 3.77 -7.36 -8.45
N VAL A 19 4.54 -6.51 -9.14
CA VAL A 19 5.11 -6.86 -10.46
C VAL A 19 6.08 -8.04 -10.34
N ALA A 20 6.96 -8.04 -9.33
CA ALA A 20 7.89 -9.14 -9.07
C ALA A 20 7.16 -10.46 -8.75
N ALA A 21 6.01 -10.40 -8.08
CA ALA A 21 5.13 -11.53 -7.81
C ALA A 21 4.32 -11.99 -9.05
N GLY A 22 4.54 -11.37 -10.22
CA GLY A 22 3.93 -11.78 -11.48
C GLY A 22 2.57 -11.12 -11.78
N HIS A 23 2.17 -10.09 -11.04
CA HIS A 23 0.97 -9.33 -11.36
C HIS A 23 1.23 -8.39 -12.54
N PRO A 24 0.38 -8.41 -13.58
CA PRO A 24 0.55 -7.55 -14.76
C PRO A 24 0.12 -6.12 -14.42
N ILE A 25 1.06 -5.29 -13.96
CA ILE A 25 0.84 -3.87 -13.66
C ILE A 25 1.70 -3.04 -14.60
N GLU A 26 1.06 -2.15 -15.35
CA GLU A 26 1.70 -1.18 -16.21
C GLU A 26 1.83 0.17 -15.49
N ARG A 27 3.00 0.81 -15.59
CA ARG A 27 3.23 2.16 -15.09
C ARG A 27 2.96 3.18 -16.19
N ILE A 28 2.30 4.27 -15.81
CA ILE A 28 2.04 5.42 -16.68
C ILE A 28 2.75 6.61 -16.04
N ASP A 29 3.66 7.24 -16.78
CA ASP A 29 4.53 8.30 -16.25
C ASP A 29 3.77 9.59 -15.91
N ASP A 30 2.75 9.94 -16.71
CA ASP A 30 1.93 11.12 -16.43
C ASP A 30 0.83 10.79 -15.41
N TYR A 31 0.83 11.52 -14.30
CA TYR A 31 -0.11 11.28 -13.20
C TYR A 31 -1.57 11.55 -13.60
N ALA A 32 -1.82 12.57 -14.43
CA ALA A 32 -3.18 12.92 -14.84
C ALA A 32 -3.73 11.87 -15.82
N GLU A 33 -2.89 11.38 -16.71
CA GLU A 33 -3.20 10.26 -17.60
C GLU A 33 -3.45 8.98 -16.81
N TRP A 34 -2.56 8.64 -15.87
CA TRP A 34 -2.74 7.52 -14.96
C TRP A 34 -4.09 7.60 -14.25
N LEU A 35 -4.39 8.74 -13.61
CA LEU A 35 -5.62 8.92 -12.85
C LEU A 35 -6.88 8.78 -13.72
N SER A 36 -6.85 9.35 -14.92
CA SER A 36 -7.97 9.25 -15.88
C SER A 36 -8.21 7.82 -16.35
N ARG A 37 -7.15 7.08 -16.69
CA ARG A 37 -7.26 5.67 -17.09
C ARG A 37 -7.67 4.79 -15.91
N PHE A 38 -7.12 5.05 -14.73
CA PHE A 38 -7.43 4.34 -13.50
C PHE A 38 -8.89 4.49 -13.11
N GLU A 39 -9.44 5.72 -13.12
CA GLU A 39 -10.86 5.96 -12.89
C GLU A 39 -11.74 5.17 -13.87
N THR A 40 -11.39 5.23 -15.15
CA THR A 40 -12.12 4.53 -16.21
C THR A 40 -12.13 3.02 -15.96
N ALA A 41 -10.98 2.45 -15.64
CA ALA A 41 -10.85 1.03 -15.32
C ALA A 41 -11.69 0.64 -14.09
N LEU A 42 -11.64 1.43 -13.01
CA LEU A 42 -12.44 1.21 -11.80
C LEU A 42 -13.95 1.22 -12.06
N ARG A 43 -14.44 2.12 -12.93
CA ARG A 43 -15.86 2.18 -13.28
C ARG A 43 -16.31 0.99 -14.13
N ALA A 44 -15.41 0.48 -14.98
CA ALA A 44 -15.64 -0.68 -15.83
C ALA A 44 -15.59 -2.03 -15.09
N LEU A 45 -15.09 -2.07 -13.85
CA LEU A 45 -15.06 -3.30 -13.04
C LEU A 45 -16.46 -3.91 -12.85
N PRO A 46 -16.57 -5.24 -12.75
CA PRO A 46 -17.78 -5.93 -12.32
C PRO A 46 -18.26 -5.37 -10.98
N GLU A 47 -19.58 -5.36 -10.76
CA GLU A 47 -20.18 -4.73 -9.58
C GLU A 47 -19.59 -5.21 -8.24
N HIS A 48 -19.30 -6.50 -8.13
CA HIS A 48 -18.68 -7.09 -6.94
C HIS A 48 -17.31 -6.47 -6.65
N GLN A 49 -16.42 -6.35 -7.65
CA GLN A 49 -15.10 -5.76 -7.48
C GLN A 49 -15.18 -4.24 -7.31
N ARG A 50 -16.03 -3.56 -8.10
CA ARG A 50 -16.17 -2.10 -8.06
C ARG A 50 -16.57 -1.58 -6.69
N ARG A 51 -17.50 -2.27 -5.99
CA ARG A 51 -17.94 -1.91 -4.63
C ARG A 51 -16.83 -2.05 -3.59
N HIS A 52 -15.83 -2.90 -3.84
CA HIS A 52 -14.66 -3.12 -2.97
C HIS A 52 -13.41 -2.40 -3.48
N SER A 53 -13.55 -1.54 -4.49
CA SER A 53 -12.46 -0.75 -5.03
C SER A 53 -12.34 0.61 -4.33
N VAL A 54 -11.26 1.34 -4.63
CA VAL A 54 -11.03 2.70 -4.13
C VAL A 54 -11.89 3.76 -4.81
N LEU A 55 -12.80 3.40 -5.74
CA LEU A 55 -13.62 4.35 -6.49
C LEU A 55 -14.37 5.38 -5.61
N PRO A 56 -14.98 5.03 -4.46
CA PRO A 56 -15.61 6.02 -3.57
C PRO A 56 -14.61 7.02 -2.95
N LEU A 57 -13.34 6.63 -2.87
CA LEU A 57 -12.24 7.39 -2.29
C LEU A 57 -11.31 7.99 -3.35
N LEU A 58 -11.68 7.93 -4.62
CA LEU A 58 -10.81 8.34 -5.73
C LEU A 58 -10.37 9.81 -5.62
N HIS A 59 -11.19 10.66 -5.02
CA HIS A 59 -10.85 12.06 -4.76
C HIS A 59 -9.57 12.25 -3.93
N ALA A 60 -9.21 11.28 -3.07
CA ALA A 60 -7.97 11.29 -2.31
C ALA A 60 -6.71 11.15 -3.19
N TYR A 61 -6.87 10.60 -4.40
CA TYR A 61 -5.83 10.44 -5.42
C TYR A 61 -5.92 11.53 -6.50
N GLY A 62 -6.65 12.62 -6.25
CA GLY A 62 -6.78 13.71 -7.23
C GLY A 62 -5.47 14.47 -7.48
N ARG A 63 -4.48 14.30 -6.60
CA ARG A 63 -3.13 14.89 -6.70
C ARG A 63 -2.11 13.87 -6.18
N PRO A 64 -0.89 13.86 -6.73
CA PRO A 64 0.18 12.99 -6.23
C PRO A 64 0.45 13.31 -4.76
N GLY A 65 0.66 12.26 -3.97
CA GLY A 65 1.07 12.38 -2.57
C GLY A 65 2.43 13.08 -2.48
N ALA A 66 2.60 13.96 -1.48
CA ALA A 66 3.91 14.51 -1.20
C ALA A 66 4.81 13.39 -0.68
N PRO A 67 6.06 13.25 -1.18
CA PRO A 67 6.99 12.28 -0.64
C PRO A 67 7.21 12.60 0.85
N MET A 68 6.95 11.61 1.68
CA MET A 68 7.15 11.69 3.12
C MET A 68 8.34 10.82 3.49
N LEU A 69 9.42 11.45 3.94
CA LEU A 69 10.55 10.76 4.55
C LEU A 69 10.20 10.46 6.02
N GLY A 70 10.04 9.19 6.35
CA GLY A 70 9.68 8.69 7.68
C GLY A 70 8.28 9.09 8.17
N ALA A 71 8.04 8.86 9.47
CA ALA A 71 6.75 9.13 10.10
C ALA A 71 6.45 10.62 10.27
N ALA A 72 5.22 11.04 9.92
CA ALA A 72 4.69 12.39 10.18
C ALA A 72 4.74 12.81 11.66
N LEU A 73 4.74 11.84 12.57
CA LEU A 73 4.68 12.08 14.00
C LEU A 73 5.70 11.20 14.73
N PRO A 74 6.31 11.71 15.81
CA PRO A 74 7.30 10.97 16.56
C PRO A 74 6.69 9.74 17.25
N ALA A 75 7.11 8.54 16.85
CA ALA A 75 6.69 7.29 17.49
C ALA A 75 7.71 6.71 18.49
N LYS A 76 8.75 7.48 18.86
CA LYS A 76 9.88 7.03 19.70
C LYS A 76 9.46 6.39 21.03
N LYS A 77 8.43 6.93 21.69
CA LYS A 77 7.93 6.38 22.97
C LYS A 77 7.31 4.99 22.79
N PHE A 78 6.60 4.79 21.68
CA PHE A 78 5.97 3.51 21.37
C PHE A 78 7.04 2.47 20.98
N GLN A 79 7.99 2.85 20.13
CA GLN A 79 9.12 1.98 19.78
C GLN A 79 9.90 1.51 21.01
N ALA A 80 10.23 2.42 21.92
CA ALA A 80 10.92 2.06 23.16
C ALA A 80 10.11 1.08 24.03
N ALA A 81 8.78 1.23 24.09
CA ALA A 81 7.91 0.31 24.84
C ALA A 81 7.85 -1.08 24.20
N VAL A 82 7.80 -1.16 22.87
CA VAL A 82 7.82 -2.42 22.09
C VAL A 82 9.14 -3.17 22.32
N GLN A 83 10.26 -2.45 22.25
CA GLN A 83 11.60 -3.01 22.50
C GLN A 83 11.76 -3.50 23.93
N HIS A 84 11.32 -2.70 24.92
CA HIS A 84 11.39 -3.08 26.32
C HIS A 84 10.57 -4.34 26.63
N ALA A 85 9.37 -4.44 26.05
CA ALA A 85 8.48 -5.58 26.22
C ALA A 85 8.84 -6.78 25.31
N LYS A 86 9.87 -6.65 24.44
CA LYS A 86 10.31 -7.66 23.47
C LYS A 86 9.15 -8.23 22.64
N VAL A 87 8.27 -7.36 22.17
CA VAL A 87 7.09 -7.75 21.41
C VAL A 87 7.50 -8.13 19.98
N GLY A 88 7.01 -9.27 19.48
CA GLY A 88 7.25 -9.75 18.12
C GLY A 88 8.61 -10.43 17.92
N ALA A 89 8.80 -11.06 16.75
CA ALA A 89 10.00 -11.85 16.44
C ALA A 89 11.29 -11.01 16.42
N ALA A 90 11.21 -9.76 15.96
CA ALA A 90 12.34 -8.83 15.92
C ALA A 90 12.56 -8.09 17.26
N ALA A 91 11.69 -8.26 18.25
CA ALA A 91 11.65 -7.44 19.46
C ALA A 91 11.67 -5.92 19.17
N ASP A 92 11.12 -5.52 18.04
CA ASP A 92 10.97 -4.14 17.58
C ASP A 92 9.72 -4.03 16.68
N ILE A 93 9.33 -2.81 16.32
CA ILE A 93 8.26 -2.55 15.36
C ILE A 93 8.66 -3.19 14.01
N PRO A 94 7.83 -4.05 13.40
CA PRO A 94 8.18 -4.72 12.16
C PRO A 94 8.23 -3.73 10.99
N HIS A 95 9.11 -4.02 10.03
CA HIS A 95 9.09 -3.39 8.71
C HIS A 95 8.02 -4.03 7.84
N LEU A 96 7.59 -3.31 6.80
CA LEU A 96 6.73 -3.89 5.77
C LEU A 96 7.62 -4.63 4.75
N GLY A 97 7.22 -5.83 4.37
CA GLY A 97 7.94 -6.66 3.41
C GLY A 97 7.04 -7.10 2.25
N PRO A 98 7.63 -7.63 1.16
CA PRO A 98 6.88 -8.12 0.00
C PRO A 98 5.85 -9.19 0.38
N GLU A 99 6.13 -10.00 1.40
CA GLU A 99 5.25 -11.09 1.86
C GLU A 99 3.89 -10.57 2.32
N LEU A 100 3.84 -9.35 2.88
CA LEU A 100 2.59 -8.73 3.26
C LEU A 100 1.77 -8.36 2.02
N ILE A 101 2.41 -7.77 1.01
CA ILE A 101 1.73 -7.33 -0.21
C ILE A 101 1.25 -8.53 -1.04
N GLU A 102 2.06 -9.58 -1.14
CA GLU A 102 1.66 -10.86 -1.75
C GLU A 102 0.46 -11.47 -1.04
N LYS A 103 0.46 -11.45 0.31
CA LYS A 103 -0.69 -11.90 1.09
C LYS A 103 -1.98 -11.17 0.73
N TYR A 104 -1.93 -9.84 0.51
CA TYR A 104 -3.13 -9.10 0.10
C TYR A 104 -3.66 -9.58 -1.25
N ALA A 105 -2.78 -9.80 -2.23
CA ALA A 105 -3.17 -10.31 -3.53
C ALA A 105 -3.83 -11.70 -3.43
N ASP A 106 -3.24 -12.61 -2.65
CA ASP A 106 -3.77 -13.95 -2.46
C ASP A 106 -5.10 -13.97 -1.70
N ASP A 107 -5.21 -13.17 -0.63
CA ASP A 107 -6.45 -13.04 0.14
C ASP A 107 -7.58 -12.42 -0.71
N LEU A 108 -7.27 -11.52 -1.67
CA LEU A 108 -8.25 -10.96 -2.61
C LEU A 108 -8.70 -12.01 -3.63
N ARG A 109 -7.79 -12.80 -4.20
CA ARG A 109 -8.15 -13.94 -5.08
C ARG A 109 -9.05 -14.94 -4.36
N LEU A 110 -8.71 -15.31 -3.13
CA LEU A 110 -9.51 -16.24 -2.31
C LEU A 110 -10.94 -15.75 -2.08
N ARG A 111 -11.13 -14.42 -2.04
CA ARG A 111 -12.43 -13.76 -1.87
C ARG A 111 -13.14 -13.45 -3.20
N ASN A 112 -12.59 -13.87 -4.34
CA ASN A 112 -13.10 -13.55 -5.68
C ASN A 112 -13.19 -12.03 -5.93
N LEU A 113 -12.20 -11.29 -5.42
CA LEU A 113 -12.03 -9.85 -5.62
C LEU A 113 -10.90 -9.51 -6.59
N LEU A 114 -10.12 -10.51 -7.01
CA LEU A 114 -9.07 -10.43 -8.02
C LEU A 114 -9.19 -11.61 -8.99
#